data_AF-A0A7Y6UDP3-F1
#
_entry.id   AF-A0A7Y6UDP3-F1
#
_cell.length_a   1.000
_cell.length_b   1.000
_cell.length_c   1.000
_cell.angle_alpha   90.00
_cell.angle_beta   90.00
_cell.angle_gamma   90.00
#
_symmetry.space_group_name_H-M   'P 1'
#
loop_
_entity.id
_entity.type
_entity.pdbx_description
1 polymer ?
#
loop_
_entity_poly.entity_id
_entity_poly.type
_entity_poly.pdbx_seq_one_letter_code
_entity_poly.pdbx_strand_id
1 'polypeptide(L)'
;MPRQAERYAQDLVVELYATQQWRRTVMQDLSRTGMFLATDNPMPVGMPVIVALDVDGKRVASPARVTHCLEGADARALSRTPGVGIMFREPHDAVFADAIARLLQRSRTKQPQHSHIVVADPQPRLLERLSTALDGAGFSVATASTGLEVFGACMRRLPDVVLVDRATPMIDGLQLVEKLACDDKLAVVPVMVMTTEPHELGSALQRGAADVLLKPFTMIELIARASRVASSPRRSERIAMSGTLADFGLDTLLQLVEQQRKTGRIILSNGHAAWIDVVDGRVVDAGWSLGRAHPRAIVMQLLDWTQGTFKLVSTPASSRDSDLSLPIMHLLLENARLRDEASRPSSTAATC
;
A
#
# COMPACT_ATOMS: atom_id res chain seq x y z
N MET A 1 17.00 5.68 29.97
CA MET A 1 16.93 4.50 29.09
C MET A 1 15.53 3.88 29.18
N PRO A 2 14.53 4.29 28.39
CA PRO A 2 13.28 3.56 28.34
C PRO A 2 13.46 2.34 27.44
N ARG A 3 13.33 1.13 28.00
CA ARG A 3 13.25 -0.11 27.23
C ARG A 3 12.05 -0.01 26.29
N GLN A 4 12.28 -0.08 24.98
CA GLN A 4 11.23 -0.28 23.98
C GLN A 4 10.32 -1.43 24.45
N ALA A 5 9.01 -1.16 24.53
CA ALA A 5 8.04 -2.21 24.76
C ALA A 5 8.03 -3.10 23.52
N GLU A 6 8.48 -4.35 23.65
CA GLU A 6 8.36 -5.35 22.58
C GLU A 6 6.88 -5.46 22.18
N ARG A 7 6.60 -5.37 20.87
CA ARG A 7 5.24 -5.48 20.33
C ARG A 7 5.12 -6.46 19.16
N TYR A 8 3.96 -7.11 19.04
CA TYR A 8 3.58 -8.03 17.97
C TYR A 8 2.33 -7.49 17.28
N ALA A 9 2.42 -7.29 15.96
CA ALA A 9 1.33 -6.73 15.15
C ALA A 9 1.00 -7.68 13.98
N GLN A 10 0.02 -8.57 14.19
CA GLN A 10 -0.63 -9.39 13.17
C GLN A 10 -2.08 -9.67 13.61
N ASP A 11 -2.99 -9.81 12.64
CA ASP A 11 -4.42 -10.09 12.83
C ASP A 11 -4.67 -11.51 13.38
N LEU A 12 -4.29 -11.74 14.64
CA LEU A 12 -4.55 -13.00 15.33
C LEU A 12 -5.97 -12.99 15.87
N VAL A 13 -6.74 -14.04 15.58
CA VAL A 13 -8.04 -14.25 16.18
C VAL A 13 -7.85 -14.60 17.66
N VAL A 14 -8.45 -13.81 18.53
CA VAL A 14 -8.47 -14.05 19.98
C VAL A 14 -9.91 -14.09 20.48
N GLU A 15 -10.11 -14.66 21.66
CA GLU A 15 -11.42 -14.71 22.30
C GLU A 15 -11.45 -13.73 23.47
N LEU A 16 -12.49 -12.89 23.52
CA LEU A 16 -12.72 -11.92 24.57
C LEU A 16 -14.02 -12.27 25.30
N TYR A 17 -13.93 -12.48 26.61
CA TYR A 17 -15.09 -12.65 27.48
C TYR A 17 -15.44 -11.31 28.12
N ALA A 18 -16.63 -10.82 27.82
CA ALA A 18 -17.23 -9.64 28.41
C ALA A 18 -18.76 -9.81 28.44
N THR A 19 -19.45 -9.12 29.35
CA THR A 19 -20.93 -9.18 29.45
C THR A 19 -21.48 -10.63 29.48
N GLN A 20 -20.81 -11.53 30.20
CA GLN A 20 -21.15 -12.95 30.31
C GLN A 20 -21.11 -13.77 29.01
N GLN A 21 -20.48 -13.26 27.95
CA GLN A 21 -20.37 -13.95 26.65
C GLN A 21 -18.95 -13.94 26.12
N TRP A 22 -18.55 -15.04 25.47
CA TRP A 22 -17.33 -15.10 24.67
C TRP A 22 -17.60 -14.55 23.28
N ARG A 23 -16.70 -13.70 22.79
CA ARG A 23 -16.71 -13.17 21.43
C ARG A 23 -15.35 -13.34 20.80
N ARG A 24 -15.32 -13.71 19.52
CA ARG A 24 -14.08 -13.71 18.73
C ARG A 24 -13.83 -12.30 18.20
N THR A 25 -12.60 -11.85 18.31
CA THR A 25 -12.14 -10.54 17.87
C THR A 25 -10.73 -10.67 17.31
N VAL A 26 -10.28 -9.66 16.58
CA VAL A 26 -8.95 -9.63 15.99
C VAL A 26 -8.06 -8.75 16.86
N MET A 27 -6.94 -9.31 17.31
CA MET A 27 -5.89 -8.56 17.97
C MET A 27 -5.03 -7.86 16.92
N GLN A 28 -4.88 -6.53 17.01
CA GLN A 28 -4.10 -5.74 16.05
C GLN A 28 -2.70 -5.37 16.57
N ASP A 29 -2.56 -5.27 17.89
CA ASP A 29 -1.29 -4.95 18.56
C ASP A 29 -1.22 -5.71 19.88
N LEU A 30 -0.03 -6.20 20.22
CA LEU A 30 0.23 -6.95 21.43
C LEU A 30 1.54 -6.47 22.04
N SER A 31 1.58 -6.31 23.36
CA SER A 31 2.77 -6.03 24.15
C SER A 31 2.84 -6.99 25.34
N ARG A 32 3.91 -6.89 26.15
CA ARG A 32 4.02 -7.67 27.39
C ARG A 32 2.92 -7.36 28.41
N THR A 33 2.35 -6.15 28.38
CA THR A 33 1.44 -5.64 29.41
C THR A 33 -0.01 -5.50 28.95
N GLY A 34 -0.28 -5.63 27.65
CA GLY A 34 -1.61 -5.43 27.10
C GLY A 34 -1.67 -5.61 25.60
N MET A 35 -2.86 -5.49 25.02
CA MET A 35 -3.12 -5.63 23.59
C MET A 35 -4.26 -4.72 23.13
N PHE A 36 -4.35 -4.48 21.82
CA PHE A 36 -5.47 -3.80 21.18
C PHE A 36 -6.32 -4.78 20.38
N LEU A 37 -7.63 -4.73 20.59
CA LEU A 37 -8.62 -5.62 19.97
C LEU A 37 -9.59 -4.82 19.10
N ALA A 38 -9.73 -5.21 17.84
CA ALA A 38 -10.70 -4.64 16.91
C ALA A 38 -12.10 -5.17 17.22
N THR A 39 -13.03 -4.28 17.54
CA THR A 39 -14.42 -4.65 17.85
C THR A 39 -15.38 -3.54 17.43
N ASP A 40 -16.48 -3.93 16.79
CA ASP A 40 -17.55 -3.02 16.38
C ASP A 40 -18.41 -2.55 17.57
N ASN A 41 -18.25 -3.19 18.72
CA ASN A 41 -18.91 -2.84 19.96
C ASN A 41 -17.86 -2.70 21.08
N PRO A 42 -17.16 -1.55 21.15
CA PRO A 42 -16.11 -1.33 22.14
C PRO A 42 -16.72 -1.12 23.54
N MET A 43 -15.97 -1.55 24.55
CA MET A 43 -16.41 -1.56 25.95
C MET A 43 -15.88 -0.33 26.70
N PRO A 44 -16.58 0.13 27.74
CA PRO A 44 -16.15 1.29 28.52
C PRO A 44 -14.83 1.02 29.25
N VAL A 45 -14.03 2.08 29.39
CA VAL A 45 -12.77 2.06 30.14
C VAL A 45 -13.02 1.63 31.59
N GLY A 46 -12.15 0.78 32.13
CA GLY A 46 -12.25 0.21 33.47
C GLY A 46 -12.99 -1.13 33.54
N MET A 47 -13.69 -1.52 32.47
CA MET A 47 -14.44 -2.77 32.43
C MET A 47 -13.51 -3.99 32.58
N PRO A 48 -13.78 -4.91 33.52
CA PRO A 48 -13.04 -6.16 33.63
C PRO A 48 -13.44 -7.11 32.50
N VAL A 49 -12.45 -7.74 31.89
CA VAL A 49 -12.63 -8.70 30.79
C VAL A 49 -11.68 -9.89 30.99
N ILE A 50 -11.92 -11.00 30.28
CA ILE A 50 -10.94 -12.09 30.17
C ILE A 50 -10.59 -12.23 28.71
N VAL A 51 -9.30 -12.23 28.39
CA VAL A 51 -8.81 -12.51 27.05
C VAL A 51 -8.23 -13.91 26.99
N ALA A 52 -8.53 -14.65 25.93
CA ALA A 52 -7.95 -15.94 25.64
C ALA A 52 -7.30 -15.97 24.25
N LEU A 53 -6.12 -16.56 24.21
CA LEU A 53 -5.28 -16.75 23.02
C LEU A 53 -5.22 -18.26 22.73
N ASP A 54 -5.15 -18.64 21.47
CA ASP A 54 -4.61 -19.94 21.08
C ASP A 54 -3.16 -19.76 20.64
N VAL A 55 -2.24 -20.42 21.36
CA VAL A 55 -0.82 -20.46 20.99
C VAL A 55 -0.43 -21.93 20.88
N ASP A 56 -0.15 -22.38 19.66
CA ASP A 56 0.26 -23.76 19.33
C ASP A 56 -0.76 -24.84 19.68
N GLY A 57 -2.05 -24.54 19.47
CA GLY A 57 -3.14 -25.45 19.81
C GLY A 57 -3.45 -25.48 21.30
N LYS A 58 -2.83 -24.60 22.10
CA LYS A 58 -3.08 -24.46 23.52
C LYS A 58 -3.77 -23.13 23.81
N ARG A 59 -5.01 -23.24 24.30
CA ARG A 59 -5.78 -22.09 24.78
C ARG A 59 -5.25 -21.62 26.13
N VAL A 60 -4.83 -20.36 26.21
CA VAL A 60 -4.39 -19.68 27.43
C VAL A 60 -5.23 -18.44 27.66
N ALA A 61 -5.61 -18.14 28.90
CA ALA A 61 -6.48 -17.01 29.22
C ALA A 61 -5.94 -16.18 30.39
N SER A 62 -6.18 -14.88 30.36
CA SER A 62 -5.82 -13.97 31.45
C SER A 62 -6.92 -12.94 31.69
N PRO A 63 -7.23 -12.61 32.96
CA PRO A 63 -7.98 -11.41 33.28
C PRO A 63 -7.26 -10.16 32.77
N ALA A 64 -8.04 -9.19 32.30
CA ALA A 64 -7.57 -7.91 31.82
C ALA A 64 -8.59 -6.82 32.15
N ARG A 65 -8.22 -5.56 31.90
CA ARG A 65 -9.09 -4.40 32.09
C ARG A 65 -8.99 -3.50 30.88
N VAL A 66 -10.13 -2.97 30.43
CA VAL A 66 -10.16 -1.99 29.34
C VAL A 66 -9.50 -0.70 29.81
N THR A 67 -8.54 -0.19 29.05
CA THR A 67 -7.80 1.05 29.36
C THR A 67 -8.04 2.14 28.32
N HIS A 68 -8.42 1.76 27.11
CA HIS A 68 -8.76 2.69 26.04
C HIS A 68 -9.93 2.14 25.22
N CYS A 69 -10.83 3.02 24.82
CA CYS A 69 -11.95 2.73 23.93
C CYS A 69 -11.83 3.66 22.73
N LEU A 70 -11.89 3.11 21.52
CA LEU A 70 -11.92 3.86 20.27
C LEU A 70 -13.21 3.55 19.53
N GLU A 71 -14.15 4.48 19.57
CA GLU A 71 -15.49 4.31 19.03
C GLU A 71 -15.56 4.53 17.51
N GLY A 72 -16.63 4.05 16.87
CA GLY A 72 -16.74 4.02 15.41
C GLY A 72 -16.61 5.38 14.71
N ALA A 73 -17.10 6.47 15.31
CA ALA A 73 -16.94 7.80 14.73
C ALA A 73 -15.47 8.29 14.80
N ASP A 74 -14.84 8.15 15.96
CA ASP A 74 -13.46 8.58 16.20
C ASP A 74 -12.44 7.69 15.47
N ALA A 75 -12.70 6.38 15.39
CA ALA A 75 -11.90 5.44 14.64
C ALA A 75 -11.92 5.79 13.14
N ARG A 76 -13.10 6.08 12.58
CA ARG A 76 -13.25 6.51 11.17
C ARG A 76 -12.55 7.83 10.91
N ALA A 77 -12.65 8.80 11.81
CA ALA A 77 -11.94 10.08 11.70
C ALA A 77 -10.41 9.88 11.67
N LEU A 78 -9.91 8.84 12.33
CA LEU A 78 -8.49 8.49 12.40
C LEU A 78 -8.06 7.43 11.37
N SER A 79 -8.95 6.96 10.49
CA SER A 79 -8.70 5.82 9.58
C SER A 79 -8.20 4.56 10.32
N ARG A 80 -8.70 4.34 11.54
CA ARG A 80 -8.40 3.20 12.40
C ARG A 80 -9.60 2.26 12.51
N THR A 81 -9.35 1.02 12.88
CA THR A 81 -10.43 0.08 13.23
C THR A 81 -10.98 0.43 14.63
N PRO A 82 -12.30 0.51 14.81
CA PRO A 82 -12.90 0.64 16.13
C PRO A 82 -12.44 -0.50 17.04
N GLY A 83 -12.24 -0.22 18.33
CA GLY A 83 -11.68 -1.24 19.20
C GLY A 83 -11.41 -0.80 20.63
N VAL A 84 -10.78 -1.70 21.37
CA VAL A 84 -10.41 -1.49 22.77
C VAL A 84 -8.96 -1.84 23.03
N GLY A 85 -8.27 -0.99 23.79
CA GLY A 85 -7.03 -1.33 24.44
C GLY A 85 -7.33 -2.02 25.76
N ILE A 86 -6.73 -3.19 25.99
CA ILE A 86 -6.81 -3.92 27.25
C ILE A 86 -5.43 -4.04 27.88
N MET A 87 -5.37 -3.95 29.20
CA MET A 87 -4.17 -4.18 30.00
C MET A 87 -4.36 -5.46 30.81
N PHE A 88 -3.38 -6.35 30.77
CA PHE A 88 -3.42 -7.60 31.52
C PHE A 88 -3.34 -7.31 33.01
N ARG A 89 -4.06 -8.08 33.83
CA ARG A 89 -4.02 -7.91 35.28
C ARG A 89 -2.77 -8.57 35.86
N GLU A 90 -1.91 -7.80 36.50
CA GLU A 90 -0.76 -8.33 37.22
C GLU A 90 -1.16 -8.90 38.60
N PRO A 91 -0.49 -9.97 39.08
CA PRO A 91 0.46 -10.81 38.33
C PRO A 91 -0.27 -11.71 37.32
N HIS A 92 0.34 -11.92 36.15
CA HIS A 92 -0.18 -12.87 35.15
C HIS A 92 0.21 -14.30 35.52
N ASP A 93 -0.58 -15.27 35.04
CA ASP A 93 -0.17 -16.68 35.02
C ASP A 93 1.14 -16.83 34.22
N ALA A 94 2.11 -17.58 34.74
CA ALA A 94 3.39 -17.86 34.07
C ALA A 94 3.18 -18.50 32.68
N VAL A 95 2.13 -19.32 32.52
CA VAL A 95 1.76 -19.93 31.24
C VAL A 95 1.30 -18.87 30.23
N PHE A 96 0.54 -17.87 30.69
CA PHE A 96 0.10 -16.76 29.84
C PHE A 96 1.29 -15.85 29.49
N ALA A 97 2.14 -15.53 30.46
CA ALA A 97 3.34 -14.72 30.23
C ALA A 97 4.29 -15.38 29.22
N ASP A 98 4.50 -16.70 29.31
CA ASP A 98 5.30 -17.46 28.34
C ASP A 98 4.65 -17.45 26.94
N ALA A 99 3.33 -17.60 26.84
CA ALA A 99 2.61 -17.51 25.57
C ALA A 99 2.77 -16.14 24.91
N ILE A 100 2.65 -15.05 25.68
CA ILE A 100 2.87 -13.68 25.22
C ILE A 100 4.33 -13.51 24.75
N ALA A 101 5.30 -13.99 25.53
CA ALA A 101 6.71 -13.93 25.17
C ALA A 101 7.01 -14.68 23.87
N ARG A 102 6.43 -15.86 23.66
CA ARG A 102 6.56 -16.65 22.42
C ARG A 102 5.94 -15.94 21.23
N LEU A 103 4.75 -15.35 21.38
CA LEU A 103 4.13 -14.54 20.33
C LEU A 103 5.03 -13.35 19.97
N LEU A 104 5.51 -12.59 20.96
CA LEU A 104 6.44 -11.49 20.74
C LEU A 104 7.74 -11.95 20.06
N GLN A 105 8.29 -13.11 20.43
CA GLN A 105 9.45 -13.71 19.78
C GLN A 105 9.18 -14.16 18.33
N ARG A 106 7.98 -14.65 18.01
CA ARG A 106 7.57 -14.96 16.62
C ARG A 106 7.49 -13.72 15.74
N SER A 107 7.09 -12.58 16.30
CA SER A 107 7.25 -11.29 15.59
C SER A 107 8.72 -10.99 15.37
N ARG A 108 9.61 -11.21 16.35
CA ARG A 108 11.06 -10.96 16.19
C ARG A 108 11.75 -11.87 15.17
N THR A 109 11.29 -13.10 14.97
CA THR A 109 11.82 -14.00 13.92
C THR A 109 11.23 -13.72 12.53
N LYS A 110 10.08 -13.03 12.46
CA LYS A 110 9.51 -12.46 11.22
C LYS A 110 9.91 -11.01 10.98
N GLN A 111 10.43 -10.29 11.97
CA GLN A 111 11.04 -8.99 11.78
C GLN A 111 12.27 -9.22 10.93
N PRO A 112 12.36 -8.60 9.75
CA PRO A 112 13.52 -8.76 8.91
C PRO A 112 14.70 -8.08 9.59
N GLN A 113 15.46 -8.87 10.36
CA GLN A 113 16.79 -8.45 10.79
C GLN A 113 17.54 -8.12 9.50
N HIS A 114 17.99 -6.87 9.37
CA HIS A 114 18.66 -6.30 8.20
C HIS A 114 17.79 -5.77 7.04
N SER A 115 16.48 -5.56 7.22
CA SER A 115 15.71 -4.89 6.16
C SER A 115 16.20 -3.46 5.92
N HIS A 116 16.34 -3.12 4.65
CA HIS A 116 16.76 -1.79 4.22
C HIS A 116 15.55 -0.90 3.96
N ILE A 117 15.47 0.25 4.64
CA ILE A 117 14.40 1.21 4.45
C ILE A 117 14.98 2.50 3.91
N VAL A 118 14.33 3.07 2.90
CA VAL A 118 14.54 4.48 2.52
C VAL A 118 13.38 5.29 3.08
N VAL A 119 13.68 6.35 3.85
CA VAL A 119 12.68 7.27 4.38
C VAL A 119 12.92 8.68 3.84
N ALA A 120 11.85 9.34 3.40
CA ALA A 120 11.90 10.70 2.90
C ALA A 120 10.84 11.60 3.50
N ASP A 121 11.27 12.77 3.93
CA ASP A 121 10.43 13.85 4.44
C ASP A 121 11.17 15.18 4.25
N PRO A 122 10.50 16.25 3.78
CA PRO A 122 11.14 17.55 3.62
C PRO A 122 11.52 18.21 4.95
N GLN A 123 11.01 17.75 6.09
CA GLN A 123 11.30 18.31 7.41
C GLN A 123 12.47 17.57 8.07
N PRO A 124 13.67 18.18 8.20
CA PRO A 124 14.86 17.48 8.71
C PRO A 124 14.67 16.91 10.13
N ARG A 125 13.95 17.63 10.99
CA ARG A 125 13.66 17.19 12.37
C ARG A 125 12.78 15.95 12.42
N LEU A 126 11.80 15.84 11.53
CA LEU A 126 10.95 14.65 11.45
C LEU A 126 11.75 13.49 10.87
N LEU A 127 12.52 13.75 9.81
CA LEU A 127 13.39 12.76 9.17
C LEU A 127 14.40 12.14 10.15
N GLU A 128 15.03 12.95 11.01
CA GLU A 128 15.95 12.49 12.07
C GLU A 128 15.23 11.61 13.11
N ARG A 129 14.03 12.00 13.53
CA ARG A 129 13.20 11.21 14.46
C ARG A 129 12.77 9.89 13.85
N LEU A 130 12.36 9.89 12.58
CA LEU A 130 11.98 8.70 11.84
C LEU A 130 13.18 7.75 11.70
N SER A 131 14.34 8.28 11.30
CA SER A 131 15.56 7.51 11.16
C SER A 131 15.96 6.85 12.47
N THR A 132 16.00 7.60 13.57
CA THR A 132 16.34 7.07 14.90
C THR A 132 15.36 5.98 15.35
N ALA A 133 14.07 6.19 15.14
CA ALA A 133 13.03 5.23 15.57
C ALA A 133 13.07 3.93 14.76
N LEU A 134 13.28 4.02 13.44
CA LEU A 134 13.39 2.88 12.54
C LEU A 134 14.70 2.11 12.77
N ASP A 135 15.82 2.80 12.93
CA ASP A 135 17.12 2.18 13.25
C ASP A 135 17.04 1.43 14.59
N GLY A 136 16.47 2.06 15.62
CA GLY A 136 16.19 1.42 16.90
C GLY A 136 15.18 0.27 16.83
N ALA A 137 14.43 0.13 15.75
CA ALA A 137 13.55 -1.01 15.50
C ALA A 137 14.24 -2.15 14.72
N GLY A 138 15.53 -2.00 14.37
CA GLY A 138 16.34 -3.01 13.70
C GLY A 138 16.44 -2.87 12.17
N PHE A 139 15.98 -1.75 11.61
CA PHE A 139 16.09 -1.46 10.17
C PHE A 139 17.43 -0.80 9.82
N SER A 140 17.96 -1.08 8.62
CA SER A 140 19.03 -0.29 8.02
C SER A 140 18.43 0.89 7.25
N VAL A 141 18.55 2.10 7.79
CA VAL A 141 17.84 3.27 7.26
C VAL A 141 18.73 4.14 6.37
N ALA A 142 18.23 4.50 5.19
CA ALA A 142 18.73 5.59 4.38
C ALA A 142 17.72 6.75 4.39
N THR A 143 18.19 7.97 4.56
CA THR A 143 17.35 9.17 4.57
C THR A 143 17.46 9.92 3.25
N ALA A 144 16.38 10.62 2.89
CA ALA A 144 16.32 11.52 1.75
C ALA A 144 15.42 12.71 2.09
N SER A 145 15.70 13.87 1.51
CA SER A 145 14.87 15.08 1.65
C SER A 145 14.07 15.38 0.39
N THR A 146 14.31 14.65 -0.70
CA THR A 146 13.73 14.90 -2.02
C THR A 146 13.40 13.59 -2.73
N GLY A 147 12.41 13.57 -3.62
CA GLY A 147 12.02 12.34 -4.29
C GLY A 147 13.08 11.86 -5.28
N LEU A 148 13.93 12.78 -5.77
CA LEU A 148 15.10 12.44 -6.59
C LEU A 148 16.16 11.70 -5.78
N GLU A 149 16.43 12.13 -4.54
CA GLU A 149 17.32 11.40 -3.63
C GLU A 149 16.79 10.01 -3.29
N VAL A 150 15.47 9.86 -3.12
CA VAL A 150 14.85 8.54 -2.91
C VAL A 150 15.10 7.63 -4.11
N PHE A 151 14.83 8.11 -5.32
CA PHE A 151 15.07 7.34 -6.54
C PHE A 151 16.54 6.92 -6.65
N GLY A 152 17.47 7.85 -6.41
CA GLY A 152 18.90 7.56 -6.39
C GLY A 152 19.31 6.55 -5.31
N ALA A 153 18.72 6.63 -4.11
CA ALA A 153 18.96 5.67 -3.04
C ALA A 153 18.48 4.26 -3.42
N CYS A 154 17.29 4.17 -4.02
CA CYS A 154 16.73 2.90 -4.50
C CYS A 154 17.62 2.23 -5.55
N MET A 155 18.20 3.02 -6.47
CA MET A 155 19.12 2.54 -7.49
C MET A 155 20.46 2.04 -6.91
N ARG A 156 20.95 2.66 -5.83
CA ARG A 156 22.20 2.25 -5.17
C ARG A 156 22.03 0.96 -4.38
N ARG A 157 20.92 0.82 -3.66
CA ARG A 157 20.59 -0.37 -2.87
C ARG A 157 19.07 -0.52 -2.85
N LEU A 158 18.59 -1.63 -3.41
CA LEU A 158 17.18 -1.97 -3.43
C LEU A 158 16.64 -2.06 -1.99
N PRO A 159 15.74 -1.16 -1.57
CA PRO A 159 15.14 -1.20 -0.25
C PRO A 159 14.01 -2.23 -0.21
N ASP A 160 13.70 -2.69 0.99
CA ASP A 160 12.54 -3.55 1.25
C ASP A 160 11.25 -2.72 1.39
N VAL A 161 11.37 -1.44 1.74
CA VAL A 161 10.26 -0.47 1.69
C VAL A 161 10.79 0.96 1.56
N VAL A 162 10.06 1.77 0.82
CA VAL A 162 10.22 3.23 0.77
C VAL A 162 9.10 3.87 1.60
N LEU A 163 9.45 4.74 2.54
CA LEU A 163 8.53 5.60 3.26
C LEU A 163 8.70 7.02 2.72
N VAL A 164 7.69 7.61 2.09
CA VAL A 164 7.84 8.93 1.45
C VAL A 164 6.74 9.88 1.87
N ASP A 165 7.10 11.11 2.22
CA ASP A 165 6.14 12.17 2.41
C ASP A 165 5.45 12.54 1.09
N ARG A 166 4.15 12.79 1.17
CA ARG A 166 3.34 13.16 0.02
C ARG A 166 3.86 14.42 -0.68
N ALA A 167 4.25 15.43 0.09
CA ALA A 167 4.72 16.74 -0.39
C ALA A 167 6.26 16.79 -0.50
N THR A 168 6.88 15.66 -0.87
CA THR A 168 8.32 15.61 -1.11
C THR A 168 8.72 16.46 -2.33
N PRO A 169 9.74 17.32 -2.26
CA PRO A 169 10.18 18.17 -3.37
C PRO A 169 10.77 17.40 -4.57
N MET A 170 10.80 18.09 -5.71
CA MET A 170 11.29 17.64 -7.03
C MET A 170 10.48 16.52 -7.66
N ILE A 171 10.32 15.41 -6.95
CA ILE A 171 9.44 14.30 -7.32
C ILE A 171 8.48 14.12 -6.16
N ASP A 172 7.23 14.39 -6.45
CA ASP A 172 6.11 14.24 -5.54
C ASP A 172 6.00 12.78 -5.04
N GLY A 173 5.57 12.56 -3.79
CA GLY A 173 5.51 11.23 -3.20
C GLY A 173 4.66 10.24 -4.01
N LEU A 174 3.58 10.71 -4.65
CA LEU A 174 2.76 9.87 -5.51
C LEU A 174 3.33 9.70 -6.92
N GLN A 175 4.01 10.73 -7.46
CA GLN A 175 4.75 10.58 -8.71
C GLN A 175 5.91 9.59 -8.56
N LEU A 176 6.53 9.54 -7.39
CA LEU A 176 7.57 8.57 -7.07
C LEU A 176 7.04 7.14 -7.12
N VAL A 177 5.84 6.87 -6.60
CA VAL A 177 5.18 5.55 -6.70
C VAL A 177 5.13 5.09 -8.16
N GLU A 178 4.62 5.93 -9.04
CA GLU A 178 4.50 5.62 -10.47
C GLU A 178 5.86 5.46 -11.13
N LYS A 179 6.80 6.34 -10.80
CA LYS A 179 8.14 6.32 -11.38
C LYS A 179 8.91 5.06 -11.01
N LEU A 180 8.80 4.60 -9.77
CA LEU A 180 9.40 3.34 -9.33
C LEU A 180 8.73 2.14 -10.00
N ALA A 181 7.40 2.16 -10.17
CA ALA A 181 6.66 1.10 -10.87
C ALA A 181 7.05 0.97 -12.37
N CYS A 182 7.54 2.04 -12.99
CA CYS A 182 7.96 2.03 -14.39
C CYS A 182 9.41 1.59 -14.60
N ASP A 183 10.20 1.42 -13.54
CA ASP A 183 11.56 0.91 -13.61
C ASP A 183 11.59 -0.60 -13.34
N ASP A 184 12.15 -1.36 -14.27
CA ASP A 184 12.17 -2.82 -14.22
C ASP A 184 12.79 -3.41 -12.95
N LYS A 185 13.77 -2.73 -12.36
CA LYS A 185 14.45 -3.17 -11.14
C LYS A 185 13.74 -2.67 -9.90
N LEU A 186 13.11 -1.50 -9.96
CA LEU A 186 12.49 -0.85 -8.81
C LEU A 186 10.98 -1.09 -8.67
N ALA A 187 10.31 -1.64 -9.68
CA ALA A 187 8.87 -1.92 -9.64
C ALA A 187 8.47 -2.86 -8.48
N VAL A 188 9.40 -3.70 -8.04
CA VAL A 188 9.19 -4.62 -6.91
C VAL A 188 9.27 -3.93 -5.53
N VAL A 189 9.72 -2.68 -5.47
CA VAL A 189 9.92 -1.94 -4.22
C VAL A 189 8.57 -1.38 -3.74
N PRO A 190 8.05 -1.83 -2.58
CA PRO A 190 6.81 -1.28 -2.07
C PRO A 190 7.03 0.13 -1.52
N VAL A 191 6.08 1.03 -1.82
CA VAL A 191 6.11 2.42 -1.38
C VAL A 191 4.95 2.67 -0.44
N MET A 192 5.24 3.16 0.77
CA MET A 192 4.27 3.65 1.73
C MET A 192 4.30 5.18 1.72
N VAL A 193 3.14 5.79 1.48
CA VAL A 193 3.01 7.25 1.39
C VAL A 193 2.55 7.81 2.72
N MET A 194 3.19 8.87 3.20
CA MET A 194 2.79 9.61 4.40
C MET A 194 2.12 10.91 3.97
N THR A 195 0.87 11.15 4.35
CA THR A 195 0.11 12.34 3.91
C THR A 195 -0.64 13.01 5.05
N THR A 196 -0.87 14.31 4.99
CA THR A 196 -1.80 15.04 5.88
C THR A 196 -3.23 15.05 5.35
N GLU A 197 -3.45 14.58 4.12
CA GLU A 197 -4.70 14.72 3.39
C GLU A 197 -5.49 13.41 3.36
N PRO A 198 -6.60 13.26 4.13
CA PRO A 198 -7.36 12.02 4.18
C PRO A 198 -7.98 11.62 2.84
N HIS A 199 -8.33 12.60 2.00
CA HIS A 199 -8.93 12.36 0.69
C HIS A 199 -7.96 11.70 -0.31
N GLU A 200 -6.66 11.73 -0.04
CA GLU A 200 -5.64 11.11 -0.90
C GLU A 200 -5.39 9.62 -0.58
N LEU A 201 -5.94 9.08 0.52
CA LEU A 201 -5.77 7.67 0.91
C LEU A 201 -6.14 6.72 -0.23
N GLY A 202 -7.33 6.92 -0.82
CA GLY A 202 -7.80 6.12 -1.94
C GLY A 202 -6.94 6.30 -3.19
N SER A 203 -6.61 7.55 -3.54
CA SER A 203 -5.82 7.86 -4.74
C SER A 203 -4.41 7.29 -4.68
N ALA A 204 -3.74 7.35 -3.53
CA ALA A 204 -2.38 6.84 -3.37
C ALA A 204 -2.33 5.31 -3.56
N LEU A 205 -3.29 4.58 -2.96
CA LEU A 205 -3.42 3.13 -3.15
C LEU A 205 -3.77 2.80 -4.61
N GLN A 206 -4.67 3.56 -5.25
CA GLN A 206 -5.00 3.41 -6.66
C GLN A 206 -3.76 3.58 -7.55
N ARG A 207 -2.87 4.52 -7.24
CA ARG A 207 -1.61 4.76 -7.98
C ARG A 207 -0.54 3.71 -7.72
N GLY A 208 -0.77 2.76 -6.81
CA GLY A 208 0.09 1.61 -6.60
C GLY A 208 0.90 1.65 -5.31
N ALA A 209 0.63 2.61 -4.40
CA ALA A 209 1.23 2.59 -3.07
C ALA A 209 0.84 1.29 -2.35
N ALA A 210 1.81 0.73 -1.62
CA ALA A 210 1.60 -0.49 -0.84
C ALA A 210 0.81 -0.23 0.44
N ASP A 211 0.94 0.98 1.01
CA ASP A 211 0.21 1.44 2.19
C ASP A 211 0.20 2.98 2.21
N VAL A 212 -0.69 3.55 3.02
CA VAL A 212 -0.76 5.01 3.24
C VAL A 212 -0.93 5.27 4.72
N LEU A 213 -0.13 6.20 5.25
CA LEU A 213 -0.15 6.59 6.64
C LEU A 213 -0.51 8.06 6.79
N LEU A 214 -1.61 8.32 7.50
CA LEU A 214 -2.10 9.66 7.76
C LEU A 214 -1.27 10.33 8.86
N LYS A 215 -0.87 11.58 8.64
CA LYS A 215 -0.26 12.46 9.63
C LYS A 215 -1.38 13.18 10.41
N PRO A 216 -1.30 13.30 11.75
CA PRO A 216 -0.20 12.83 12.60
C PRO A 216 -0.28 11.33 12.92
N PHE A 217 0.88 10.67 12.97
CA PHE A 217 1.01 9.26 13.32
C PHE A 217 1.93 9.05 14.52
N THR A 218 1.83 7.89 15.15
CA THR A 218 2.79 7.47 16.19
C THR A 218 3.97 6.72 15.58
N MET A 219 5.15 6.78 16.22
CA MET A 219 6.32 6.01 15.76
C MET A 219 6.06 4.49 15.80
N ILE A 220 5.26 4.04 16.77
CA ILE A 220 4.87 2.63 16.91
C ILE A 220 4.04 2.19 15.70
N GLU A 221 3.06 3.01 15.30
CA GLU A 221 2.25 2.73 14.11
C GLU A 221 3.10 2.69 12.84
N LEU A 222 3.99 3.69 12.67
CA LEU A 222 4.87 3.75 11.51
C LEU A 222 5.78 2.52 11.43
N ILE A 223 6.41 2.12 12.53
CA ILE A 223 7.27 0.93 12.60
C ILE A 223 6.47 -0.33 12.30
N ALA A 224 5.27 -0.48 12.86
CA ALA A 224 4.42 -1.64 12.62
C ALA A 224 4.03 -1.77 11.14
N ARG A 225 3.60 -0.68 10.51
CA ARG A 225 3.26 -0.66 9.07
C ARG A 225 4.47 -0.88 8.19
N ALA A 226 5.59 -0.21 8.47
CA ALA A 226 6.84 -0.39 7.74
C ALA A 226 7.32 -1.85 7.81
N SER A 227 7.27 -2.46 9.01
CA SER A 227 7.61 -3.89 9.20
C SER A 227 6.71 -4.80 8.37
N ARG A 228 5.39 -4.57 8.42
CA ARG A 228 4.41 -5.35 7.65
C ARG A 228 4.67 -5.27 6.14
N VAL A 229 4.90 -4.07 5.64
CA VAL A 229 5.15 -3.83 4.20
C VAL A 229 6.49 -4.44 3.78
N ALA A 230 7.56 -4.24 4.56
CA ALA A 230 8.89 -4.80 4.27
C ALA A 230 8.94 -6.34 4.33
N SER A 231 8.12 -6.95 5.19
CA SER A 231 8.04 -8.41 5.36
C SER A 231 7.06 -9.09 4.41
N SER A 232 6.22 -8.30 3.72
CA SER A 232 5.35 -8.83 2.68
C SER A 232 6.23 -9.38 1.57
N PRO A 233 6.00 -10.61 1.06
CA PRO A 233 6.79 -11.14 -0.04
C PRO A 233 6.84 -10.09 -1.15
N ARG A 234 8.05 -9.56 -1.43
CA ARG A 234 8.30 -8.46 -2.37
C ARG A 234 7.35 -8.64 -3.51
N ARG A 235 6.39 -7.71 -3.64
CA ARG A 235 5.19 -7.84 -4.45
C ARG A 235 5.61 -8.58 -5.70
N SER A 236 5.38 -9.89 -5.70
CA SER A 236 5.56 -10.66 -6.91
C SER A 236 4.32 -10.27 -7.66
N GLU A 237 4.39 -9.09 -8.26
CA GLU A 237 3.69 -8.75 -9.47
C GLU A 237 3.84 -10.02 -10.28
N ARG A 238 2.79 -10.86 -10.29
CA ARG A 238 2.72 -11.93 -11.26
C ARG A 238 2.59 -11.15 -12.54
N ILE A 239 3.75 -10.87 -13.15
CA ILE A 239 3.86 -10.33 -14.49
C ILE A 239 3.12 -11.38 -15.31
N ALA A 240 1.86 -11.08 -15.60
CA ALA A 240 1.00 -11.98 -16.33
C ALA A 240 1.49 -12.02 -17.78
N MET A 241 2.07 -10.91 -18.24
CA MET A 241 2.67 -10.77 -19.56
C MET A 241 3.64 -9.58 -19.59
N SER A 242 4.67 -9.66 -20.41
CA SER A 242 5.61 -8.57 -20.69
C SER A 242 6.17 -8.72 -22.10
N GLY A 243 6.49 -7.61 -22.77
CA GLY A 243 7.09 -7.65 -24.10
C GLY A 243 7.40 -6.25 -24.64
N THR A 244 7.61 -6.16 -25.96
CA THR A 244 7.78 -4.89 -26.65
C THR A 244 6.52 -4.51 -27.44
N LEU A 245 6.28 -3.20 -27.59
CA LEU A 245 5.18 -2.70 -28.42
C LEU A 245 5.44 -2.91 -29.91
N ALA A 246 6.70 -3.05 -30.32
CA ALA A 246 7.06 -3.34 -31.70
C ALA A 246 6.62 -4.75 -32.13
N ASP A 247 6.72 -5.73 -31.22
CA ASP A 247 6.38 -7.13 -31.51
C ASP A 247 4.88 -7.42 -31.40
N PHE A 248 4.18 -6.75 -30.48
CA PHE A 248 2.82 -7.10 -30.12
C PHE A 248 1.77 -6.02 -30.43
N GLY A 249 2.15 -4.73 -30.39
CA GLY A 249 1.21 -3.61 -30.44
C GLY A 249 0.35 -3.45 -29.17
N LEU A 250 -0.01 -2.22 -28.83
CA LEU A 250 -0.87 -1.95 -27.67
C LEU A 250 -2.33 -2.37 -27.91
N ASP A 251 -2.81 -2.27 -29.14
CA ASP A 251 -4.14 -2.71 -29.57
C ASP A 251 -4.33 -4.22 -29.35
N THR A 252 -3.40 -5.05 -29.80
CA THR A 252 -3.42 -6.50 -29.57
C THR A 252 -3.36 -6.83 -28.08
N LEU A 253 -2.51 -6.11 -27.32
CA LEU A 253 -2.40 -6.26 -25.87
C LEU A 253 -3.74 -6.01 -25.17
N LEU A 254 -4.41 -4.91 -25.52
CA LEU A 254 -5.71 -4.56 -24.96
C LEU A 254 -6.78 -5.57 -25.36
N GLN A 255 -6.81 -6.04 -26.61
CA GLN A 255 -7.74 -7.09 -27.04
C GLN A 255 -7.55 -8.40 -26.26
N LEU A 256 -6.30 -8.82 -26.05
CA LEU A 256 -6.01 -10.03 -25.27
C LEU A 256 -6.49 -9.89 -23.83
N VAL A 257 -6.29 -8.71 -23.23
CA VAL A 257 -6.75 -8.38 -21.88
C VAL A 257 -8.28 -8.40 -21.79
N GLU A 258 -8.99 -7.87 -22.79
CA GLU A 258 -10.45 -7.93 -22.89
C GLU A 258 -10.95 -9.38 -23.01
N GLN A 259 -10.39 -10.14 -23.96
CA GLN A 259 -10.80 -11.52 -24.25
C GLN A 259 -10.57 -12.45 -23.05
N GLN A 260 -9.46 -12.27 -22.34
CA GLN A 260 -9.10 -13.07 -21.18
C GLN A 260 -9.65 -12.50 -19.86
N ARG A 261 -10.46 -11.44 -19.93
CA ARG A 261 -11.04 -10.74 -18.76
C ARG A 261 -10.01 -10.46 -17.66
N LYS A 262 -8.81 -10.02 -18.06
CA LYS A 262 -7.72 -9.79 -17.11
C LYS A 262 -8.03 -8.55 -16.26
N THR A 263 -7.64 -8.63 -15.00
CA THR A 263 -7.61 -7.50 -14.07
C THR A 263 -6.17 -7.22 -13.70
N GLY A 264 -5.76 -5.96 -13.81
CA GLY A 264 -4.37 -5.57 -13.60
C GLY A 264 -4.04 -4.19 -14.12
N ARG A 265 -2.78 -3.80 -13.95
CA ARG A 265 -2.20 -2.60 -14.55
C ARG A 265 -1.28 -2.97 -15.70
N ILE A 266 -1.47 -2.34 -16.84
CA ILE A 266 -0.53 -2.33 -17.94
C ILE A 266 0.39 -1.12 -17.75
N ILE A 267 1.69 -1.35 -17.65
CA ILE A 267 2.72 -0.32 -17.55
C ILE A 267 3.42 -0.24 -18.90
N LEU A 268 3.59 0.97 -19.44
CA LEU A 268 4.13 1.26 -20.76
C LEU A 268 5.30 2.22 -20.65
N SER A 269 6.37 1.99 -21.42
CA SER A 269 7.53 2.89 -21.46
C SER A 269 8.17 2.97 -22.83
N ASN A 270 8.44 4.18 -23.33
CA ASN A 270 9.20 4.43 -24.58
C ASN A 270 10.25 5.56 -24.43
N GLY A 271 10.68 5.82 -23.19
CA GLY A 271 11.39 7.05 -22.79
C GLY A 271 10.49 8.01 -22.02
N HIS A 272 9.19 7.93 -22.25
CA HIS A 272 8.14 8.42 -21.35
C HIS A 272 7.43 7.22 -20.72
N ALA A 273 6.89 7.39 -19.52
CA ALA A 273 6.24 6.32 -18.77
C ALA A 273 4.74 6.58 -18.60
N ALA A 274 3.94 5.54 -18.78
CA ALA A 274 2.49 5.58 -18.71
C ALA A 274 1.91 4.28 -18.15
N TRP A 275 0.64 4.33 -17.76
CA TRP A 275 -0.08 3.17 -17.27
C TRP A 275 -1.53 3.17 -17.72
N ILE A 276 -2.12 1.97 -17.81
CA ILE A 276 -3.53 1.72 -18.07
C ILE A 276 -4.01 0.69 -17.05
N ASP A 277 -5.04 1.02 -16.30
CA ASP A 277 -5.67 0.09 -15.37
C ASP A 277 -6.87 -0.59 -15.99
N VAL A 278 -6.94 -1.91 -15.79
CA VAL A 278 -7.97 -2.77 -16.36
C VAL A 278 -8.62 -3.61 -15.26
N VAL A 279 -9.95 -3.69 -15.29
CA VAL A 279 -10.76 -4.55 -14.41
C VAL A 279 -11.74 -5.37 -15.26
N ASP A 280 -11.74 -6.69 -15.10
CA ASP A 280 -12.58 -7.64 -15.88
C ASP A 280 -12.50 -7.39 -17.40
N GLY A 281 -11.29 -7.11 -17.90
CA GLY A 281 -11.05 -6.85 -19.32
C GLY A 281 -11.48 -5.47 -19.82
N ARG A 282 -11.89 -4.54 -18.94
CA ARG A 282 -12.28 -3.17 -19.29
C ARG A 282 -11.26 -2.15 -18.80
N VAL A 283 -10.96 -1.15 -19.63
CA VAL A 283 -10.14 -0.01 -19.19
C VAL A 283 -10.96 0.84 -18.23
N VAL A 284 -10.44 1.04 -17.03
CA VAL A 284 -11.06 1.86 -16.00
C VAL A 284 -10.32 3.18 -15.82
N ASP A 285 -9.01 3.19 -16.01
CA ASP A 285 -8.20 4.38 -15.80
C ASP A 285 -6.91 4.33 -16.62
N ALA A 286 -6.28 5.48 -16.83
CA ALA A 286 -5.01 5.59 -17.53
C ALA A 286 -4.31 6.91 -17.15
N GLY A 287 -2.99 6.90 -17.16
CA GLY A 287 -2.19 8.03 -16.70
C GLY A 287 -0.79 8.07 -17.30
N TRP A 288 -0.23 9.27 -17.33
CA TRP A 288 1.21 9.49 -17.52
C TRP A 288 1.89 9.50 -16.16
N SER A 289 3.16 9.06 -16.09
CA SER A 289 3.97 9.19 -14.86
C SER A 289 4.24 10.65 -14.49
N LEU A 290 4.13 11.57 -15.45
CA LEU A 290 4.27 13.02 -15.27
C LEU A 290 3.20 13.73 -16.12
N GLY A 291 2.16 14.29 -15.49
CA GLY A 291 1.15 15.12 -16.17
C GLY A 291 -0.28 14.83 -15.71
N ARG A 292 -1.22 15.71 -16.07
CA ARG A 292 -2.66 15.50 -15.89
C ARG A 292 -3.36 15.63 -17.24
N ALA A 293 -3.98 14.57 -17.70
CA ALA A 293 -4.85 14.55 -18.87
C ALA A 293 -6.02 13.60 -18.57
N HIS A 294 -7.11 13.71 -19.35
CA HIS A 294 -8.25 12.82 -19.18
C HIS A 294 -7.87 11.39 -19.61
N PRO A 295 -8.17 10.33 -18.82
CA PRO A 295 -7.70 8.96 -19.09
C PRO A 295 -7.94 8.48 -20.52
N ARG A 296 -9.13 8.77 -21.09
CA ARG A 296 -9.46 8.49 -22.50
C ARG A 296 -8.44 9.06 -23.49
N ALA A 297 -8.05 10.32 -23.34
CA ALA A 297 -7.11 10.98 -24.25
C ALA A 297 -5.72 10.35 -24.15
N ILE A 298 -5.33 9.91 -22.95
CA ILE A 298 -4.08 9.21 -22.70
C ILE A 298 -4.07 7.87 -23.44
N VAL A 299 -5.13 7.07 -23.32
CA VAL A 299 -5.23 5.78 -24.04
C VAL A 299 -5.12 5.99 -25.56
N MET A 300 -5.78 7.02 -26.11
CA MET A 300 -5.68 7.32 -27.54
C MET A 300 -4.25 7.66 -27.97
N GLN A 301 -3.55 8.48 -27.20
CA GLN A 301 -2.15 8.81 -27.46
C GLN A 301 -1.21 7.60 -27.31
N LEU A 302 -1.49 6.72 -26.35
CA LEU A 302 -0.72 5.49 -26.14
C LEU A 302 -0.90 4.49 -27.28
N LEU A 303 -2.08 4.43 -27.89
CA LEU A 303 -2.34 3.58 -29.06
C LEU A 303 -1.52 3.97 -30.30
N ASP A 304 -0.99 5.20 -30.34
CA ASP A 304 -0.06 5.63 -31.37
C ASP A 304 1.40 5.20 -31.11
N TRP A 305 1.70 4.65 -29.92
CA TRP A 305 3.03 4.14 -29.63
C TRP A 305 3.30 2.83 -30.35
N THR A 306 4.27 2.85 -31.29
CA THR A 306 4.72 1.68 -32.05
C THR A 306 6.01 1.07 -31.52
N GLN A 307 6.66 1.73 -30.56
CA GLN A 307 7.93 1.33 -29.94
C GLN A 307 7.84 1.51 -28.43
N GLY A 308 8.59 0.69 -27.68
CA GLY A 308 8.61 0.71 -26.22
C GLY A 308 8.39 -0.67 -25.61
N THR A 309 8.34 -0.72 -24.28
CA THR A 309 8.12 -1.94 -23.50
C THR A 309 6.79 -1.87 -22.77
N PHE A 310 6.17 -3.03 -22.55
CA PHE A 310 4.99 -3.15 -21.71
C PHE A 310 5.13 -4.27 -20.67
N LYS A 311 4.42 -4.10 -19.55
CA LYS A 311 4.24 -5.12 -18.51
C LYS A 311 2.80 -5.11 -18.00
N LEU A 312 2.16 -6.27 -17.99
CA LEU A 312 0.86 -6.48 -17.35
C LEU A 312 1.06 -7.09 -15.97
N VAL A 313 0.67 -6.35 -14.96
CA VAL A 313 0.77 -6.72 -13.54
C VAL A 313 -0.62 -7.03 -13.01
N SER A 314 -0.83 -8.25 -12.49
CA SER A 314 -2.08 -8.57 -11.79
C SER A 314 -2.18 -7.79 -10.47
N THR A 315 -3.21 -6.97 -10.34
CA THR A 315 -3.53 -6.22 -9.11
C THR A 315 -4.87 -6.70 -8.56
N PRO A 316 -5.05 -6.81 -7.23
CA PRO A 316 -6.37 -7.12 -6.67
C PRO A 316 -7.37 -6.04 -7.09
N ALA A 317 -8.56 -6.48 -7.51
CA ALA A 317 -9.65 -5.61 -7.93
C ALA A 317 -10.16 -4.79 -6.73
N SER A 318 -9.49 -3.70 -6.37
CA SER A 318 -10.08 -2.70 -5.48
C SER A 318 -11.13 -1.94 -6.27
N SER A 319 -12.37 -1.90 -5.77
CA SER A 319 -13.51 -1.18 -6.36
C SER A 319 -13.12 0.26 -6.71
N ARG A 320 -13.21 0.60 -7.99
CA ARG A 320 -12.90 1.93 -8.52
C ARG A 320 -14.16 2.48 -9.17
N ASP A 321 -14.67 3.56 -8.64
CA ASP A 321 -15.51 4.49 -9.40
C ASP A 321 -14.62 5.11 -10.47
N SER A 322 -14.78 4.68 -11.71
CA SER A 322 -14.21 5.37 -12.87
C SER A 322 -15.30 5.56 -13.91
N ASP A 323 -15.52 6.80 -14.33
CA ASP A 323 -16.45 7.19 -15.41
C ASP A 323 -16.09 6.61 -16.78
N LEU A 324 -14.96 5.88 -16.90
CA LEU A 324 -14.41 5.41 -18.16
C LEU A 324 -14.78 3.98 -18.55
N SER A 325 -15.64 3.27 -17.79
CA SER A 325 -15.94 1.83 -17.96
C SER A 325 -16.50 1.48 -19.36
N LEU A 326 -15.60 1.52 -20.34
CA LEU A 326 -15.86 1.34 -21.75
C LEU A 326 -15.20 0.01 -22.16
N PRO A 327 -15.90 -0.80 -22.97
CA PRO A 327 -15.28 -1.94 -23.64
C PRO A 327 -14.06 -1.48 -24.44
N ILE A 328 -12.99 -2.27 -24.45
CA ILE A 328 -11.75 -1.95 -25.16
C ILE A 328 -12.01 -1.80 -26.65
N MET A 329 -12.89 -2.64 -27.21
CA MET A 329 -13.36 -2.53 -28.59
C MET A 329 -13.86 -1.13 -28.97
N HIS A 330 -14.55 -0.43 -28.06
CA HIS A 330 -15.05 0.92 -28.34
C HIS A 330 -13.89 1.92 -28.54
N LEU A 331 -12.85 1.83 -27.72
CA LEU A 331 -11.66 2.68 -27.83
C LEU A 331 -10.88 2.40 -29.11
N LEU A 332 -10.80 1.13 -29.53
CA LEU A 332 -10.10 0.74 -30.75
C LEU A 332 -10.82 1.22 -32.02
N LEU A 333 -12.15 1.07 -32.09
CA LEU A 333 -12.95 1.56 -33.21
C LEU A 333 -12.88 3.09 -33.34
N GLU A 334 -12.90 3.79 -32.21
CA GLU A 334 -12.75 5.24 -32.19
C GLU A 334 -11.36 5.69 -32.68
N ASN A 335 -10.29 5.05 -32.21
CA ASN A 335 -8.93 5.37 -32.68
C ASN A 335 -8.80 5.16 -34.19
N ALA A 336 -9.32 4.04 -34.71
CA ALA A 336 -9.33 3.76 -36.14
C ALA A 336 -10.05 4.86 -36.94
N ARG A 337 -11.19 5.36 -36.44
CA ARG A 337 -11.91 6.49 -37.04
C ARG A 337 -11.08 7.77 -37.05
N LEU A 338 -10.47 8.13 -35.93
CA LEU A 338 -9.64 9.33 -35.81
C LEU A 338 -8.41 9.28 -36.73
N ARG A 339 -7.79 8.11 -36.88
CA ARG A 339 -6.68 7.88 -37.81
C ARG A 339 -7.10 8.03 -39.26
N ASP A 340 -8.24 7.43 -39.65
CA ASP A 340 -8.78 7.57 -41.01
C ASP A 340 -9.04 9.05 -41.33
N GLU A 341 -9.68 9.77 -40.41
CA GLU A 341 -9.95 11.22 -40.54
C GLU A 341 -8.66 12.05 -40.66
N ALA A 342 -7.63 11.75 -39.88
CA ALA A 342 -6.33 12.45 -39.95
C ALA A 342 -5.53 12.13 -41.21
N SER A 343 -5.73 10.96 -41.81
CA SER A 343 -5.05 10.52 -43.03
C SER A 343 -5.70 11.02 -44.33
N ARG A 344 -6.88 11.67 -44.25
CA ARG A 344 -7.51 12.31 -45.41
C ARG A 344 -6.81 13.64 -45.72
N PRO A 345 -6.36 13.87 -46.97
CA PRO A 345 -5.79 15.15 -47.36
C PRO A 345 -6.84 16.26 -47.21
N SER A 346 -6.46 17.37 -46.57
CA SER A 346 -7.31 18.55 -46.41
C SER A 346 -7.70 19.12 -47.77
N SER A 347 -8.92 18.85 -48.23
CA SER A 347 -9.46 19.45 -49.46
C SER A 347 -9.94 20.88 -49.19
N THR A 348 -9.01 21.80 -48.94
CA THR A 348 -9.29 23.24 -48.87
C THR A 348 -8.09 24.03 -49.40
N ALA A 349 -7.82 23.87 -50.69
CA ALA A 349 -7.08 24.85 -51.51
C ALA A 349 -7.21 24.49 -53.00
N ALA A 350 -8.41 24.58 -53.57
CA ALA A 350 -8.60 24.61 -55.02
C ALA A 350 -9.97 25.18 -55.40
N THR A 351 -10.12 26.50 -55.25
CA THR A 351 -10.94 27.26 -56.20
C THR A 351 -10.27 28.62 -56.39
N CYS A 352 -9.77 28.83 -57.62
CA CYS A 352 -9.30 30.10 -58.14
C CYS A 352 -10.38 31.18 -58.12
#